data_AF-A0A5J4RCZ3-F1
#
_entry.id   AF-A0A5J4RCZ3-F1
#
_cell.length_a   1.000
_cell.length_b   1.000
_cell.length_c   1.000
_cell.angle_alpha   90.00
_cell.angle_beta   90.00
_cell.angle_gamma   90.00
#
_symmetry.space_group_name_H-M   'P 1'
#
loop_
_entity.id
_entity.type
_entity.pdbx_description
1 polymer ?
#
loop_
_entity_poly.entity_id
_entity_poly.type
_entity_poly.pdbx_seq_one_letter_code
_entity_poly.pdbx_strand_id
1 'polypeptide(L)'
;MKEEENVFNKAGKDNHFVVPDHYFENFTSQMMERLSDIQREPVGLKKPARWDTVKPWIYMAAMFIGAALIIRVLSFEGSPSSNENINTVTHTDVTNASDNASDVYIDEMLDMSMMDDYLLYVYLTDVKVEY
;
A
#
# COMPACT_ATOMS: atom_id res chain seq x y z
N MET A 1 -73.03 12.27 -15.36
CA MET A 1 -73.07 13.27 -16.45
C MET A 1 -73.08 14.72 -15.94
N LYS A 2 -73.99 15.15 -15.04
CA LYS A 2 -74.09 16.56 -14.61
C LYS A 2 -73.00 17.05 -13.64
N GLU A 3 -72.37 16.17 -12.87
CA GLU A 3 -71.33 16.58 -11.89
C GLU A 3 -69.98 16.82 -12.56
N GLU A 4 -69.66 16.02 -13.57
CA GLU A 4 -68.40 16.00 -14.35
C GLU A 4 -68.19 17.32 -15.10
N GLU A 5 -69.28 17.85 -15.66
CA GLU A 5 -69.33 19.14 -16.35
C GLU A 5 -69.15 20.33 -15.40
N ASN A 6 -69.57 20.18 -14.14
CA ASN A 6 -69.42 21.22 -13.11
C ASN A 6 -67.97 21.30 -12.61
N VAL A 7 -67.27 20.15 -12.54
CA VAL A 7 -65.83 20.12 -12.24
C VAL A 7 -65.03 20.74 -13.39
N PHE A 8 -65.35 20.44 -14.64
CA PHE A 8 -64.66 21.01 -15.81
C PHE A 8 -64.87 22.52 -15.96
N ASN A 9 -66.08 23.03 -15.71
CA ASN A 9 -66.34 24.47 -15.75
C ASN A 9 -65.68 25.24 -14.60
N LYS A 10 -65.52 24.61 -13.43
CA LYS A 10 -64.89 25.22 -12.24
C LYS A 10 -63.37 25.12 -12.24
N ALA A 11 -62.81 24.09 -12.87
CA ALA A 11 -61.37 23.86 -12.97
C ALA A 11 -60.69 24.76 -14.01
N GLY A 12 -61.46 25.37 -14.92
CA GLY A 12 -60.89 26.17 -16.01
C GLY A 12 -60.15 25.30 -17.02
N LYS A 13 -60.26 25.63 -18.30
CA LYS A 13 -59.51 24.93 -19.37
C LYS A 13 -58.08 25.47 -19.52
N ASP A 14 -57.60 26.15 -18.48
CA ASP A 14 -56.29 26.76 -18.47
C ASP A 14 -55.29 25.78 -17.88
N ASN A 15 -54.29 25.41 -18.68
CA ASN A 15 -53.23 24.55 -18.21
C ASN A 15 -52.39 25.32 -17.18
N HIS A 16 -52.48 24.95 -15.91
CA HIS A 16 -51.65 25.54 -14.84
C HIS A 16 -50.23 24.95 -14.82
N PHE A 17 -49.96 23.89 -15.59
CA PHE A 17 -48.62 23.34 -15.80
C PHE A 17 -47.93 24.04 -16.97
N VAL A 18 -47.76 25.36 -16.85
CA VAL A 18 -46.99 26.16 -17.81
C VAL A 18 -45.71 26.61 -17.15
N VAL A 19 -44.61 26.32 -17.82
CA VAL A 19 -43.28 26.75 -17.42
C VAL A 19 -43.12 28.22 -17.83
N PRO A 20 -42.49 29.07 -17.00
CA PRO A 20 -42.17 30.43 -17.39
C PRO A 20 -41.38 30.47 -18.70
N ASP A 21 -41.62 31.52 -19.50
CA ASP A 21 -40.89 31.74 -20.75
C ASP A 21 -39.38 31.74 -20.49
N HIS A 22 -38.62 31.08 -21.38
CA HIS A 22 -37.16 30.96 -21.32
C HIS A 22 -36.58 30.16 -20.13
N TYR A 23 -37.40 29.48 -19.31
CA TYR A 23 -36.92 28.66 -18.17
C TYR A 23 -35.92 27.57 -18.61
N PHE A 24 -36.27 26.81 -19.64
CA PHE A 24 -35.40 25.72 -20.15
C PHE A 24 -34.27 26.21 -21.05
N GLU A 25 -34.39 27.41 -21.63
CA GLU A 25 -33.36 27.98 -22.50
C GLU A 25 -32.07 28.27 -21.73
N ASN A 26 -32.20 28.79 -20.50
CA ASN A 26 -31.05 29.08 -19.63
C ASN A 26 -30.64 27.90 -18.74
N PHE A 27 -31.36 26.78 -18.78
CA PHE A 27 -31.08 25.62 -17.92
C PHE A 27 -29.70 25.01 -18.25
N THR A 28 -29.44 24.75 -19.52
CA THR A 28 -28.17 24.14 -19.96
C THR A 28 -26.98 25.04 -19.64
N SER A 29 -27.11 26.35 -19.83
CA SER A 29 -26.06 27.32 -19.49
C SER A 29 -25.76 27.33 -18.00
N GLN A 30 -26.80 27.37 -17.15
CA GLN A 30 -26.65 27.29 -15.70
C GLN A 30 -26.06 25.93 -15.26
N MET A 31 -26.48 24.82 -15.88
CA MET A 31 -25.92 23.50 -15.60
C MET A 31 -24.43 23.44 -15.92
N MET A 32 -24.03 23.94 -17.10
CA MET A 32 -22.63 23.96 -17.53
C MET A 32 -21.78 24.92 -16.69
N GLU A 33 -22.31 26.06 -16.28
CA GLU A 33 -21.66 26.99 -15.36
C GLU A 33 -21.36 26.30 -14.03
N ARG A 34 -22.36 25.65 -13.42
CA ARG A 34 -22.20 24.87 -12.18
C ARG A 34 -21.20 23.73 -12.33
N LEU A 35 -21.24 22.98 -13.44
CA LEU A 35 -20.27 21.93 -13.72
C LEU A 35 -18.85 22.49 -13.88
N SER A 36 -18.70 23.65 -14.53
CA SER A 36 -17.41 24.30 -14.70
C SER A 36 -16.84 24.80 -13.37
N ASP A 37 -17.69 25.26 -12.45
CA ASP A 37 -17.27 25.65 -11.10
C ASP A 37 -16.89 24.40 -10.27
N ILE A 38 -17.59 23.28 -10.45
CA ILE A 38 -17.22 21.98 -9.83
C ILE A 38 -15.90 21.44 -10.40
N GLN A 39 -15.59 21.69 -11.68
CA GLN A 39 -14.28 21.37 -12.27
C GLN A 39 -13.18 22.35 -11.84
N ARG A 40 -13.53 23.60 -11.53
CA ARG A 40 -12.63 24.66 -11.09
C ARG A 40 -12.42 24.72 -9.59
N GLU A 41 -13.22 24.03 -8.78
CA GLU A 41 -12.70 23.53 -7.52
C GLU A 41 -11.75 22.39 -7.90
N PRO A 42 -10.42 22.59 -7.93
CA PRO A 42 -9.56 21.44 -7.90
C PRO A 42 -10.00 20.73 -6.63
N VAL A 43 -10.55 19.52 -6.78
CA VAL A 43 -10.64 18.52 -5.72
C VAL A 43 -9.40 18.73 -4.90
N GLY A 44 -9.57 19.35 -3.73
CA GLY A 44 -8.46 20.00 -3.06
C GLY A 44 -7.41 18.95 -2.83
N LEU A 45 -6.40 18.91 -3.71
CA LEU A 45 -5.19 18.13 -3.58
C LEU A 45 -4.61 18.71 -2.31
N LYS A 46 -5.03 18.10 -1.21
CA LYS A 46 -4.80 18.55 0.15
C LYS A 46 -3.30 18.62 0.19
N LYS A 47 -2.77 19.85 0.10
CA LYS A 47 -1.33 20.09 -0.02
C LYS A 47 -0.70 19.19 1.02
N PRO A 48 0.22 18.27 0.65
CA PRO A 48 0.72 17.27 1.57
C PRO A 48 1.07 18.00 2.85
N ALA A 49 0.39 17.62 3.93
CA ALA A 49 0.58 18.31 5.18
C ALA A 49 2.06 18.13 5.50
N ARG A 50 2.77 19.21 5.88
CA ARG A 50 4.22 19.11 6.14
C ARG A 50 4.58 17.96 7.12
N TRP A 51 3.61 17.53 7.92
CA TRP A 51 3.62 16.34 8.77
C TRP A 51 3.86 15.00 8.08
N ASP A 52 3.39 14.82 6.84
CA ASP A 52 3.57 13.57 6.09
C ASP A 52 5.05 13.32 5.77
N THR A 53 5.84 14.39 5.62
CA THR A 53 7.29 14.31 5.43
C THR A 53 8.05 14.03 6.73
N VAL A 54 7.53 14.45 7.89
CA VAL A 54 8.21 14.28 9.18
C VAL A 54 8.00 12.87 9.76
N LYS A 55 6.86 12.25 9.46
CA LYS A 55 6.47 10.91 9.94
C LYS A 55 7.50 9.81 9.65
N PRO A 56 8.05 9.65 8.43
CA PRO A 56 9.09 8.65 8.17
C PRO A 56 10.41 8.94 8.89
N TRP A 57 10.76 10.22 9.10
CA TRP A 57 12.00 10.59 9.78
C TRP A 57 11.98 10.25 11.27
N ILE A 58 10.82 10.42 11.91
CA ILE A 58 10.58 9.99 13.30
C ILE A 58 10.71 8.47 13.44
N TYR A 59 10.21 7.69 12.48
CA TYR A 59 10.34 6.23 12.51
C TYR A 59 11.80 5.78 12.40
N MET A 60 12.58 6.40 11.50
CA MET A 60 14.01 6.12 11.39
C MET A 60 14.75 6.47 12.67
N ALA A 61 14.47 7.63 13.27
CA ALA A 61 15.06 8.02 14.55
C ALA A 61 14.73 7.02 15.66
N ALA A 62 13.49 6.52 15.73
CA ALA A 62 13.09 5.52 16.71
C ALA A 62 13.83 4.18 16.51
N MET A 63 14.04 3.74 15.27
CA MET A 63 14.84 2.55 14.97
C MET A 63 16.30 2.71 15.45
N PHE A 64 16.92 3.85 15.16
CA PHE A 64 18.30 4.14 15.60
C PHE A 64 18.42 4.19 17.12
N ILE A 65 17.45 4.83 17.81
CA ILE A 65 17.43 4.87 19.28
C ILE A 65 17.22 3.47 19.86
N GLY A 66 16.31 2.68 19.28
CA GLY A 66 16.08 1.29 19.69
C GLY A 66 17.32 0.42 19.56
N ALA A 67 17.99 0.46 18.40
CA ALA A 67 19.24 -0.27 18.18
C ALA A 67 20.37 0.21 19.12
N ALA A 68 20.51 1.53 19.31
CA ALA A 68 21.51 2.10 20.19
C ALA A 68 21.28 1.72 21.66
N LEU A 69 20.03 1.60 22.11
CA LEU A 69 19.70 1.13 23.46
C LEU A 69 20.05 -0.34 23.65
N ILE A 70 19.78 -1.19 22.66
CA ILE A 70 20.16 -2.61 22.70
C ILE A 70 21.68 -2.76 22.79
N ILE A 71 22.43 -2.05 21.94
CA ILE A 71 23.90 -2.03 21.97
C ILE A 71 24.38 -1.47 23.32
N ARG A 72 23.82 -0.36 23.80
CA ARG A 72 24.25 0.28 25.04
C ARG A 72 24.01 -0.61 26.26
N VAL A 73 22.90 -1.35 26.34
CA VAL A 73 22.64 -2.31 27.43
C VAL A 73 23.67 -3.45 27.39
N LEU A 74 23.95 -4.01 26.21
CA LEU A 74 24.96 -5.05 26.03
C LEU A 74 26.39 -4.55 26.35
N SER A 75 26.73 -3.33 25.94
CA SER A 75 28.04 -2.71 26.20
C SER A 75 28.22 -2.23 27.64
N PHE A 76 27.14 -2.01 28.40
CA PHE A 76 27.23 -1.64 29.81
C PHE A 76 27.58 -2.84 30.70
N GLU A 77 27.09 -4.04 30.34
CA GLU A 77 27.52 -5.29 30.96
C GLU A 77 28.92 -5.72 30.48
N GLY A 78 29.27 -5.35 29.24
CA GLY A 78 30.53 -5.70 28.58
C GLY A 78 31.42 -4.50 28.30
N SER A 79 32.25 -4.12 29.27
CA SER A 79 33.48 -3.36 28.99
C SER A 79 34.52 -3.68 30.09
N PRO A 80 35.80 -3.83 29.71
CA PRO A 80 36.54 -2.60 29.49
C PRO A 80 37.22 -2.54 28.12
N SER A 81 36.92 -1.42 27.46
CA SER A 81 37.84 -0.65 26.63
C SER A 81 38.60 -1.38 25.52
N SER A 82 38.24 -1.07 24.29
CA SER A 82 39.26 -0.73 23.30
C SER A 82 38.67 0.24 22.29
N ASN A 83 39.16 1.47 22.38
CA ASN A 83 39.24 2.35 21.24
C ASN A 83 40.20 1.70 20.26
N GLU A 84 39.71 0.98 19.25
CA GLU A 84 40.50 0.70 18.05
C GLU A 84 39.58 0.57 16.83
N ASN A 85 39.82 1.50 15.91
CA ASN A 85 39.79 1.28 14.47
C ASN A 85 38.45 0.93 13.84
N ILE A 86 37.86 1.98 13.26
CA ILE A 86 37.41 2.02 11.86
C ILE A 86 37.82 0.74 11.10
N ASN A 87 36.87 -0.18 10.89
CA ASN A 87 36.82 -1.07 9.75
C ASN A 87 35.39 -1.58 9.59
N THR A 88 34.71 -0.98 8.62
CA THR A 88 33.48 -1.48 8.01
C THR A 88 33.76 -2.81 7.33
N VAL A 89 33.52 -3.95 7.98
CA VAL A 89 33.35 -5.24 7.28
C VAL A 89 32.30 -6.07 8.05
N THR A 90 31.08 -6.05 7.51
CA THR A 90 30.15 -7.18 7.52
C THR A 90 30.89 -8.51 7.27
N HIS A 91 30.57 -9.56 8.03
CA HIS A 91 31.12 -10.94 7.99
C HIS A 91 32.13 -11.28 9.09
N THR A 92 31.68 -11.44 10.33
CA THR A 92 32.40 -12.29 11.32
C THR A 92 31.51 -13.08 12.28
N ASP A 93 30.18 -13.08 12.13
CA ASP A 93 29.29 -14.02 12.86
C ASP A 93 28.81 -15.19 11.97
N VAL A 94 29.61 -15.60 10.98
CA VAL A 94 29.25 -16.72 10.06
C VAL A 94 30.15 -17.94 10.23
N THR A 95 31.31 -17.82 10.91
CA THR A 95 32.31 -18.90 10.90
C THR A 95 32.07 -20.02 11.92
N ASN A 96 31.22 -19.80 12.94
CA ASN A 96 30.94 -20.84 13.96
C ASN A 96 29.57 -21.53 13.78
N ALA A 97 28.77 -21.07 12.81
CA ALA A 97 27.47 -21.67 12.47
C ALA A 97 27.48 -22.37 11.11
N SER A 98 28.64 -22.44 10.43
CA SER A 98 28.73 -22.94 9.05
C SER A 98 28.61 -24.46 8.93
N ASP A 99 29.01 -25.23 9.95
CA ASP A 99 29.11 -26.69 9.83
C ASP A 99 27.81 -27.44 10.18
N ASN A 100 26.86 -26.77 10.86
CA ASN A 100 25.54 -27.35 11.19
C ASN A 100 24.38 -26.67 10.46
N ALA A 101 24.62 -25.56 9.76
CA ALA A 101 23.59 -24.84 9.01
C ALA A 101 23.36 -25.46 7.63
N SER A 102 24.37 -26.05 7.00
CA SER A 102 24.23 -26.65 5.66
C SER A 102 23.10 -27.67 5.61
N ASP A 103 23.04 -28.56 6.58
CA ASP A 103 22.15 -29.71 6.52
C ASP A 103 20.68 -29.33 6.77
N VAL A 104 20.44 -28.30 7.59
CA VAL A 104 19.09 -27.76 7.86
C VAL A 104 18.54 -27.03 6.64
N TYR A 105 19.37 -26.26 5.92
CA TYR A 105 18.93 -25.55 4.72
C TYR A 105 18.82 -26.47 3.50
N ILE A 106 19.63 -27.53 3.41
CA ILE A 106 19.58 -28.49 2.30
C ILE A 106 18.27 -29.29 2.33
N ASP A 107 17.83 -29.74 3.50
CA ASP A 107 16.58 -30.52 3.64
C ASP A 107 15.34 -29.67 3.27
N GLU A 108 15.27 -28.42 3.74
CA GLU A 108 14.18 -27.50 3.40
C GLU A 108 14.13 -27.16 1.90
N MET A 109 15.30 -26.92 1.28
CA MET A 109 15.39 -26.68 -0.16
C MET A 109 15.03 -27.93 -0.99
N LEU A 110 15.38 -29.13 -0.49
CA LEU A 110 15.04 -30.39 -1.13
C LEU A 110 13.53 -30.62 -1.12
N ASP A 111 12.86 -30.40 0.04
CA ASP A 111 11.41 -30.52 0.19
C ASP A 111 10.66 -29.51 -0.71
N MET A 112 11.15 -28.27 -0.78
CA MET A 112 10.62 -27.26 -1.71
C MET A 112 10.79 -27.62 -3.19
N SER A 113 11.83 -28.38 -3.55
CA SER A 113 12.13 -28.73 -4.94
C SER A 113 11.25 -29.85 -5.52
N MET A 114 10.43 -30.51 -4.69
CA MET A 114 9.71 -31.76 -5.03
C MET A 114 10.62 -32.83 -5.67
N MET A 115 11.92 -32.81 -5.35
CA MET A 115 12.90 -33.75 -5.88
C MET A 115 12.78 -35.08 -5.13
N ASP A 116 12.54 -36.17 -5.87
CA ASP A 116 12.48 -37.52 -5.30
C ASP A 116 13.89 -38.07 -5.02
N ASP A 117 14.03 -38.95 -4.02
CA ASP A 117 15.31 -39.53 -3.59
C ASP A 117 16.06 -40.21 -4.74
N TYR A 118 15.30 -40.79 -5.68
CA TYR A 118 15.85 -41.40 -6.89
C TYR A 118 16.48 -40.37 -7.84
N LEU A 119 15.87 -39.19 -7.98
CA LEU A 119 16.41 -38.11 -8.81
C LEU A 119 17.65 -37.48 -8.17
N LEU A 120 17.66 -37.35 -6.84
CA LEU A 120 18.84 -36.92 -6.10
C LEU A 120 20.01 -37.91 -6.31
N TYR A 121 19.75 -39.21 -6.23
CA TYR A 121 20.77 -40.25 -6.49
C TYR A 121 21.31 -40.17 -7.92
N VAL A 122 20.45 -40.07 -8.94
CA VAL A 122 20.87 -39.96 -10.36
C VAL A 122 21.71 -38.70 -10.59
N TYR A 123 21.31 -37.58 -10.01
CA TYR A 123 22.06 -36.32 -10.10
C TYR A 123 23.43 -36.42 -9.43
N LEU A 124 23.49 -36.97 -8.21
CA LEU A 124 24.73 -37.11 -7.45
C LEU A 124 25.69 -38.14 -8.04
N THR A 125 25.16 -39.20 -8.66
CA THR A 125 25.99 -40.27 -9.24
C THR A 125 26.41 -39.99 -10.68
N ASP A 126 25.96 -38.88 -11.27
CA ASP A 126 26.17 -38.49 -12.69
C ASP A 126 25.97 -39.68 -13.64
N VAL A 127 25.06 -40.60 -13.26
CA VAL A 127 24.74 -41.78 -14.05
C VAL A 127 23.87 -41.27 -15.19
N LYS A 128 24.49 -41.11 -16.36
CA LYS A 128 23.77 -40.87 -17.61
C LYS A 128 22.85 -42.07 -17.84
N VAL A 129 21.56 -41.85 -17.66
CA VAL A 129 20.54 -42.80 -18.12
C VAL A 129 20.59 -42.77 -19.65
N GLU A 130 21.37 -43.68 -20.24
CA GLU A 130 21.26 -43.99 -21.66
C GLU A 130 19.86 -44.56 -21.91
N TYR A 131 19.09 -43.87 -22.74
CA TYR A 131 17.80 -44.33 -23.27
C TYR A 131 17.99 -45.38 -24.37
#